data_AF-A0A442EHE7-F1
#
_entry.id   AF-A0A442EHE7-F1
#
_cell.length_a   1.000
_cell.length_b   1.000
_cell.length_c   1.000
_cell.angle_alpha   90.00
_cell.angle_beta   90.00
_cell.angle_gamma   90.00
#
_symmetry.space_group_name_H-M   'P 1'
#
loop_
_entity.id
_entity.type
_entity.pdbx_description
1 polymer ?
#
loop_
_entity_poly.entity_id
_entity_poly.type
_entity_poly.pdbx_seq_one_letter_code
_entity_poly.pdbx_strand_id
1 'polypeptide(L)'
;MSMRIFLIPSTTAALMLALPAFAADDAQTFVNKAAIGGMFEVDSSKIAQDNAKDQQIKDFAKRMITDHGAANAKLQKIAGEQKLQVPTQSDAAHKSDLERLQSTTASLDQPYVEMQRKAHADAVGLFQAYAKDGDNPALKSFAAETLPTLKMHQNMIEKIAGASASTPAVKSASTPKPPAPVPGANSFTEAQAKKRIQDAGYADVSALAKDEQGIWRGQATKDGKGTSVALDYQGNVFAGQQ
;
A
#
# COMPACT_ATOMS: atom_id res chain seq x y z
N MET A 1 23.38 -79.55 -4.51
CA MET A 1 23.93 -78.78 -5.65
C MET A 1 23.23 -77.42 -5.63
N SER A 2 24.01 -76.38 -5.39
CA SER A 2 23.57 -75.01 -5.10
C SER A 2 23.11 -74.25 -6.35
N MET A 3 22.15 -73.33 -6.20
CA MET A 3 22.21 -72.05 -6.92
C MET A 3 21.46 -70.98 -6.13
N ARG A 4 22.22 -69.99 -5.63
CA ARG A 4 21.72 -68.80 -4.92
C ARG A 4 21.58 -67.65 -5.93
N ILE A 5 20.39 -67.07 -6.04
CA ILE A 5 20.16 -65.81 -6.76
C ILE A 5 20.29 -64.68 -5.73
N PHE A 6 21.25 -63.77 -5.94
CA PHE A 6 21.40 -62.54 -5.17
C PHE A 6 20.66 -61.41 -5.89
N LEU A 7 19.64 -60.84 -5.25
CA LEU A 7 18.98 -59.61 -5.66
C LEU A 7 19.58 -58.46 -4.84
N ILE A 8 20.21 -57.50 -5.49
CA ILE A 8 20.77 -56.29 -4.84
C ILE A 8 19.71 -55.19 -4.93
N PRO A 9 19.23 -54.61 -3.81
CA PRO A 9 18.41 -53.41 -3.86
C PRO A 9 19.31 -52.17 -4.04
N SER A 10 19.15 -51.47 -5.16
CA SER A 10 19.73 -50.14 -5.37
C SER A 10 19.02 -49.12 -4.48
N THR A 11 19.68 -48.62 -3.44
CA THR A 11 19.22 -47.49 -2.65
C THR A 11 19.66 -46.19 -3.30
N THR A 12 18.78 -45.52 -4.04
CA THR A 12 18.95 -44.10 -4.40
C THR A 12 18.69 -43.24 -3.18
N ALA A 13 19.76 -42.71 -2.57
CA ALA A 13 19.66 -41.67 -1.55
C ALA A 13 19.39 -40.32 -2.22
N ALA A 14 18.16 -39.81 -2.08
CA ALA A 14 17.83 -38.44 -2.49
C ALA A 14 18.38 -37.47 -1.43
N LEU A 15 19.46 -36.76 -1.76
CA LEU A 15 20.01 -35.69 -0.93
C LEU A 15 19.09 -34.47 -1.01
N MET A 16 18.19 -34.31 -0.04
CA MET A 16 17.38 -33.11 0.12
C MET A 16 18.31 -31.96 0.58
N LEU A 17 18.60 -31.01 -0.32
CA LEU A 17 19.19 -29.72 0.05
C LEU A 17 18.15 -28.93 0.84
N ALA A 18 18.26 -28.94 2.18
CA ALA A 18 17.54 -28.02 3.04
C ALA A 18 18.14 -26.62 2.84
N LEU A 19 17.46 -25.77 2.07
CA LEU A 19 17.75 -24.34 2.06
C LEU A 19 17.47 -23.79 3.47
N PRO A 20 18.35 -22.94 4.04
CA PRO A 20 18.10 -22.36 5.34
C PRO A 20 16.81 -21.54 5.27
N ALA A 21 15.77 -22.02 5.94
CA ALA A 21 14.60 -21.20 6.21
C ALA A 21 15.07 -20.07 7.13
N PHE A 22 14.81 -18.82 6.76
CA PHE A 22 14.97 -17.71 7.70
C PHE A 22 14.05 -17.98 8.89
N ALA A 23 14.63 -18.28 10.04
CA ALA A 23 13.87 -18.54 11.26
C ALA A 23 13.10 -17.28 11.65
N ALA A 24 11.88 -17.45 12.16
CA ALA A 24 11.14 -16.35 12.76
C ALA A 24 11.93 -15.78 13.95
N ASP A 25 11.69 -14.49 14.26
CA ASP A 25 12.18 -13.89 15.50
C ASP A 25 11.71 -14.69 16.72
N ASP A 26 12.47 -14.65 17.82
CA ASP A 26 12.00 -15.18 19.11
C ASP A 26 10.87 -14.33 19.70
N ALA A 27 10.18 -14.85 20.72
CA ALA A 27 9.02 -14.21 21.34
C ALA A 27 9.29 -12.77 21.83
N GLN A 28 10.44 -12.53 22.48
CA GLN A 28 10.75 -11.23 23.03
C GLN A 28 11.07 -10.22 21.92
N THR A 29 11.77 -10.66 20.89
CA THR A 29 12.10 -9.85 19.71
C THR A 29 10.85 -9.51 18.92
N PHE A 30 9.94 -10.46 18.74
CA PHE A 30 8.63 -10.21 18.11
C PHE A 30 7.82 -9.18 18.89
N VAL A 31 7.67 -9.34 20.21
CA VAL A 31 6.95 -8.38 21.07
C VAL A 31 7.57 -6.99 20.96
N ASN A 32 8.90 -6.88 21.01
CA ASN A 32 9.59 -5.60 20.89
C ASN A 32 9.29 -4.90 19.56
N LYS A 33 9.46 -5.62 18.44
CA LYS A 33 9.23 -5.06 17.09
C LYS A 33 7.76 -4.71 16.87
N ALA A 34 6.84 -5.60 17.25
CA ALA A 34 5.40 -5.37 17.09
C ALA A 34 4.90 -4.19 17.94
N ALA A 35 5.38 -4.07 19.18
CA ALA A 35 5.02 -2.95 20.05
C ALA A 35 5.56 -1.61 19.53
N ILE A 36 6.84 -1.55 19.14
CA ILE A 36 7.45 -0.31 18.63
C ILE A 36 6.79 0.11 17.31
N GLY A 37 6.62 -0.82 16.37
CA GLY A 37 5.92 -0.55 15.10
C GLY A 37 4.48 -0.08 15.32
N GLY A 38 3.74 -0.78 16.19
CA GLY A 38 2.36 -0.40 16.52
C GLY A 38 2.25 0.95 17.24
N MET A 39 3.22 1.34 18.08
CA MET A 39 3.29 2.69 18.66
C MET A 39 3.53 3.74 17.58
N PHE A 40 4.48 3.51 16.68
CA PHE A 40 4.76 4.40 15.56
C PHE A 40 3.54 4.59 14.66
N GLU A 41 2.85 3.52 14.28
CA GLU A 41 1.67 3.58 13.41
C GLU A 41 0.54 4.41 14.06
N VAL A 42 0.32 4.27 15.37
CA VAL A 42 -0.65 5.08 16.10
C VAL A 42 -0.23 6.55 16.19
N ASP A 43 1.01 6.83 16.58
CA ASP A 43 1.44 8.21 16.82
C ASP A 43 1.62 9.01 15.53
N SER A 44 2.16 8.40 14.48
CA SER A 44 2.23 9.01 13.15
C SER A 44 0.83 9.27 12.58
N SER A 45 -0.13 8.38 12.84
CA SER A 45 -1.51 8.57 12.40
C SER A 45 -2.26 9.65 13.16
N LYS A 46 -1.97 9.89 14.45
CA LYS A 46 -2.50 11.08 15.15
C LYS A 46 -2.04 12.36 14.48
N ILE A 47 -0.74 12.46 14.16
CA ILE A 47 -0.18 13.62 13.44
C ILE A 47 -0.89 13.81 12.09
N ALA A 48 -1.07 12.74 11.32
CA ALA A 48 -1.73 12.80 10.02
C ALA A 48 -3.22 13.15 10.13
N GLN A 49 -3.94 12.61 11.11
CA GLN A 49 -5.36 12.93 11.32
C GLN A 49 -5.58 14.44 11.51
N ASP A 50 -4.72 15.09 12.29
CA ASP A 50 -4.82 16.51 12.58
C ASP A 50 -4.37 17.38 11.39
N ASN A 51 -3.32 16.97 10.68
CA ASN A 51 -2.58 17.87 9.80
C ASN A 51 -2.67 17.54 8.29
N ALA A 52 -3.10 16.33 7.91
CA ALA A 52 -3.20 15.94 6.49
C ALA A 52 -4.16 16.84 5.71
N LYS A 53 -3.95 16.96 4.40
CA LYS A 53 -4.84 17.72 3.50
C LYS A 53 -5.83 16.81 2.79
N ASP A 54 -5.38 15.62 2.40
CA ASP A 54 -6.23 14.59 1.80
C ASP A 54 -7.16 13.93 2.83
N GLN A 55 -8.46 13.93 2.55
CA GLN A 55 -9.47 13.28 3.41
C GLN A 55 -9.28 11.75 3.48
N GLN A 56 -8.84 11.10 2.39
CA GLN A 56 -8.58 9.67 2.38
C GLN A 56 -7.45 9.30 3.34
N ILE A 57 -6.44 10.18 3.47
CA ILE A 57 -5.35 10.02 4.44
C ILE A 57 -5.87 10.19 5.87
N LYS A 58 -6.74 11.17 6.13
CA LYS A 58 -7.37 11.33 7.46
C LYS A 58 -8.22 10.14 7.86
N ASP A 59 -8.99 9.60 6.93
CA ASP A 59 -9.85 8.44 7.17
C ASP A 59 -9.02 7.18 7.43
N PHE A 60 -7.94 7.00 6.67
CA PHE A 60 -6.95 5.95 6.91
C PHE A 60 -6.29 6.10 8.28
N ALA A 61 -5.81 7.30 8.63
CA ALA A 61 -5.17 7.59 9.91
C ALA A 61 -6.11 7.29 11.11
N LYS A 62 -7.38 7.69 11.02
CA LYS A 62 -8.40 7.36 12.02
C LYS A 62 -8.57 5.85 12.20
N ARG A 63 -8.54 5.10 11.09
CA ARG A 63 -8.60 3.63 11.11
C ARG A 63 -7.37 3.04 11.79
N MET A 64 -6.17 3.53 11.48
CA MET A 64 -4.92 3.07 12.10
C MET A 64 -4.94 3.26 13.62
N ILE A 65 -5.34 4.44 14.10
CA ILE A 65 -5.44 4.74 15.54
C ILE A 65 -6.35 3.73 16.25
N THR A 66 -7.48 3.37 15.63
CA THR A 66 -8.46 2.44 16.20
C THR A 66 -7.93 1.02 16.21
N ASP A 67 -7.53 0.51 15.04
CA ASP A 67 -7.20 -0.90 14.85
C ASP A 67 -5.85 -1.25 15.50
N HIS A 68 -4.81 -0.41 15.33
CA HIS A 68 -3.51 -0.63 15.99
C HIS A 68 -3.59 -0.34 17.50
N GLY A 69 -4.40 0.62 17.93
CA GLY A 69 -4.65 0.84 19.37
C GLY A 69 -5.20 -0.42 20.05
N ALA A 70 -6.17 -1.08 19.43
CA ALA A 70 -6.71 -2.35 19.92
C ALA A 70 -5.69 -3.49 19.86
N ALA A 71 -4.91 -3.59 18.77
CA ALA A 71 -3.86 -4.61 18.63
C ALA A 71 -2.75 -4.44 19.69
N ASN A 72 -2.31 -3.21 19.96
CA ASN A 72 -1.30 -2.88 20.97
C ASN A 72 -1.77 -3.27 22.38
N ALA A 73 -3.02 -2.95 22.73
CA ALA A 73 -3.60 -3.34 24.02
C ALA A 73 -3.67 -4.87 24.17
N LYS A 74 -4.04 -5.59 23.10
CA LYS A 74 -4.06 -7.05 23.09
C LYS A 74 -2.65 -7.64 23.22
N LEU A 75 -1.68 -7.11 22.50
CA LEU A 75 -0.28 -7.53 22.60
C LEU A 75 0.25 -7.33 24.02
N GLN A 76 -0.04 -6.18 24.65
CA GLN A 76 0.38 -5.89 26.02
C GLN A 76 -0.16 -6.91 27.03
N LYS A 77 -1.44 -7.29 26.89
CA LYS A 77 -2.06 -8.32 27.74
C LYS A 77 -1.37 -9.68 27.55
N ILE A 78 -1.19 -10.12 26.31
CA ILE A 78 -0.56 -11.42 26.01
C ILE A 78 0.89 -11.43 26.51
N ALA A 79 1.67 -10.39 26.22
CA ALA A 79 3.05 -10.28 26.68
C ALA A 79 3.15 -10.34 28.20
N GLY A 80 2.26 -9.64 28.93
CA GLY A 80 2.20 -9.71 30.39
C GLY A 80 1.92 -11.12 30.92
N GLU A 81 0.96 -11.84 30.33
CA GLU A 81 0.66 -13.23 30.68
C GLU A 81 1.83 -14.18 30.39
N GLN A 82 2.59 -13.90 29.33
CA GLN A 82 3.81 -14.63 28.95
C GLN A 82 5.07 -14.15 29.69
N LYS A 83 4.95 -13.17 30.60
CA LYS A 83 6.06 -12.54 31.34
C LYS A 83 7.14 -11.92 30.43
N LEU A 84 6.75 -11.49 29.23
CA LEU A 84 7.58 -10.77 28.30
C LEU A 84 7.54 -9.27 28.59
N GLN A 85 8.63 -8.58 28.28
CA GLN A 85 8.70 -7.13 28.44
C GLN A 85 8.10 -6.44 27.22
N VAL A 86 7.36 -5.36 27.42
CA VAL A 86 6.81 -4.53 26.35
C VAL A 86 7.50 -3.16 26.41
N PRO A 87 8.16 -2.71 25.33
CA PRO A 87 8.70 -1.36 25.26
C PRO A 87 7.62 -0.30 25.51
N THR A 88 7.95 0.72 26.30
CA THR A 88 7.04 1.86 26.60
C THR A 88 7.38 3.10 25.79
N GLN A 89 8.41 3.04 24.95
CA GLN A 89 8.88 4.14 24.12
C GLN A 89 9.28 3.62 22.74
N SER A 90 9.07 4.46 21.72
CA SER A 90 9.58 4.23 20.38
C SER A 90 11.12 4.27 20.35
N ASP A 91 11.71 3.56 19.40
CA ASP A 91 13.15 3.62 19.14
C ASP A 91 13.56 4.96 18.49
N ALA A 92 14.87 5.15 18.32
CA ALA A 92 15.42 6.39 17.77
C ALA A 92 14.99 6.67 16.33
N ALA A 93 14.86 5.62 15.50
CA ALA A 93 14.47 5.77 14.10
C ALA A 93 13.02 6.28 14.00
N HIS A 94 12.10 5.62 14.69
CA HIS A 94 10.70 6.02 14.71
C HIS A 94 10.49 7.39 15.37
N LYS A 95 11.27 7.74 16.40
CA LYS A 95 11.25 9.11 16.96
C LYS A 95 11.64 10.15 15.90
N SER A 96 12.70 9.90 15.14
CA SER A 96 13.13 10.80 14.06
C SER A 96 12.09 10.93 12.96
N ASP A 97 11.42 9.83 12.58
CA ASP A 97 10.34 9.87 11.59
C ASP A 97 9.12 10.67 12.07
N LEU A 98 8.76 10.55 13.35
CA LEU A 98 7.70 11.34 13.97
C LEU A 98 8.05 12.84 14.01
N GLU A 99 9.27 13.18 14.42
CA GLU A 99 9.77 14.57 14.42
C GLU A 99 9.76 15.17 13.01
N ARG A 100 10.13 14.38 12.00
CA ARG A 100 10.07 14.80 10.59
C ARG A 100 8.65 15.06 10.13
N LEU A 101 7.68 14.23 10.50
CA LEU A 101 6.27 14.47 10.20
C LEU A 101 5.74 15.73 10.88
N GLN A 102 6.13 15.99 12.13
CA GLN A 102 5.68 17.16 12.89
C GLN A 102 6.29 18.47 12.39
N SER A 103 7.55 18.44 11.96
CA SER A 103 8.30 19.62 11.53
C SER A 103 8.10 19.99 10.06
N THR A 104 7.37 19.18 9.28
CA THR A 104 7.15 19.48 7.86
C THR A 104 6.29 20.72 7.69
N THR A 105 6.78 21.69 6.92
CA THR A 105 6.03 22.90 6.55
C THR A 105 5.29 22.75 5.23
N ALA A 106 5.69 21.78 4.40
CA ALA A 106 4.97 21.34 3.22
C ALA A 106 3.82 20.39 3.59
N SER A 107 3.05 19.90 2.61
CA SER A 107 2.05 18.87 2.89
C SER A 107 2.71 17.60 3.44
N LEU A 108 2.19 17.06 4.55
CA LEU A 108 2.67 15.81 5.15
C LEU A 108 2.16 14.56 4.43
N ASP A 109 1.16 14.71 3.54
CA ASP A 109 0.42 13.62 2.94
C ASP A 109 1.34 12.56 2.30
N GLN A 110 2.26 12.97 1.44
CA GLN A 110 3.19 12.07 0.77
C GLN A 110 4.20 11.41 1.73
N PRO A 111 4.91 12.16 2.59
CA PRO A 111 5.77 11.56 3.63
C PRO A 111 5.05 10.53 4.49
N TYR A 112 3.83 10.83 4.95
CA TYR A 112 3.05 9.90 5.77
C TYR A 112 2.68 8.64 5.00
N VAL A 113 2.22 8.77 3.75
CA VAL A 113 1.85 7.62 2.92
C VAL A 113 3.05 6.68 2.71
N GLU A 114 4.22 7.21 2.37
CA GLU A 114 5.41 6.37 2.18
C GLU A 114 5.86 5.67 3.47
N MET A 115 5.83 6.38 4.60
CA MET A 115 6.14 5.79 5.90
C MET A 115 5.18 4.64 6.24
N GLN A 116 3.88 4.80 6.00
CA GLN A 116 2.86 3.78 6.28
C GLN A 116 2.96 2.57 5.33
N ARG A 117 3.32 2.77 4.06
CA ARG A 117 3.60 1.65 3.13
C ARG A 117 4.73 0.78 3.62
N LYS A 118 5.84 1.43 4.02
CA LYS A 118 7.01 0.72 4.55
C LYS A 118 6.66 0.01 5.86
N ALA A 119 6.04 0.71 6.81
CA ALA A 119 5.66 0.14 8.11
C ALA A 119 4.76 -1.09 7.95
N HIS A 120 3.76 -1.03 7.09
CA HIS A 120 2.87 -2.17 6.85
C HIS A 120 3.53 -3.31 6.09
N ALA A 121 4.43 -3.04 5.14
CA ALA A 121 5.20 -4.11 4.48
C ALA A 121 6.07 -4.87 5.50
N ASP A 122 6.76 -4.16 6.37
CA ASP A 122 7.57 -4.73 7.44
C ASP A 122 6.70 -5.51 8.45
N ALA A 123 5.57 -4.94 8.88
CA ALA A 123 4.64 -5.56 9.82
C ALA A 123 4.00 -6.83 9.25
N VAL A 124 3.55 -6.83 7.99
CA VAL A 124 3.01 -8.03 7.32
C VAL A 124 4.06 -9.12 7.25
N GLY A 125 5.31 -8.78 6.92
CA GLY A 125 6.44 -9.72 6.93
C GLY A 125 6.66 -10.34 8.31
N LEU A 126 6.77 -9.50 9.34
CA LEU A 126 6.98 -9.90 10.74
C LEU A 126 5.86 -10.83 11.22
N PHE A 127 4.60 -10.42 11.06
CA PHE A 127 3.44 -11.18 11.55
C PHE A 127 3.24 -12.48 10.78
N GLN A 128 3.48 -12.48 9.47
CA GLN A 128 3.38 -13.70 8.66
C GLN A 128 4.45 -14.73 9.05
N ALA A 129 5.69 -14.29 9.26
CA ALA A 129 6.77 -15.18 9.70
C ALA A 129 6.47 -15.75 11.10
N TYR A 130 6.10 -14.90 12.05
CA TYR A 130 5.86 -15.33 13.43
C TYR A 130 4.61 -16.22 13.56
N ALA A 131 3.52 -15.92 12.83
CA ALA A 131 2.35 -16.80 12.80
C ALA A 131 2.68 -18.23 12.33
N LYS A 132 3.60 -18.34 11.36
CA LYS A 132 4.02 -19.63 10.79
C LYS A 132 5.01 -20.36 11.70
N ASP A 133 6.12 -19.70 12.01
CA ASP A 133 7.33 -20.35 12.54
C ASP A 133 7.73 -19.84 13.95
N GLY A 134 6.90 -19.00 14.59
CA GLY A 134 7.16 -18.46 15.93
C GLY A 134 7.23 -19.52 17.03
N ASP A 135 7.92 -19.18 18.11
CA ASP A 135 8.25 -20.05 19.25
C ASP A 135 7.26 -19.98 20.43
N ASN A 136 6.41 -18.95 20.50
CA ASN A 136 5.38 -18.81 21.54
C ASN A 136 3.95 -18.99 20.98
N PRO A 137 3.20 -20.04 21.39
CA PRO A 137 1.89 -20.35 20.83
C PRO A 137 0.83 -19.23 20.94
N ALA A 138 0.83 -18.46 22.04
CA ALA A 138 -0.12 -17.37 22.24
C ALA A 138 0.17 -16.22 21.28
N LEU A 139 1.46 -15.88 21.09
CA LEU A 139 1.89 -14.86 20.15
C LEU A 139 1.72 -15.30 18.69
N LYS A 140 1.88 -16.59 18.35
CA LYS A 140 1.53 -17.11 17.02
C LYS A 140 0.06 -16.88 16.68
N SER A 141 -0.82 -17.19 17.65
CA SER A 141 -2.27 -17.00 17.49
C SER A 141 -2.61 -15.53 17.32
N PHE A 142 -2.02 -14.66 18.14
CA PHE A 142 -2.13 -13.21 17.99
C PHE A 142 -1.66 -12.72 16.61
N ALA A 143 -0.51 -13.21 16.14
CA ALA A 143 0.03 -12.83 14.85
C ALA A 143 -0.89 -13.26 13.70
N ALA A 144 -1.39 -14.50 13.75
CA ALA A 144 -2.32 -15.04 12.76
C ALA A 144 -3.65 -14.28 12.71
N GLU A 145 -4.21 -13.92 13.87
CA GLU A 145 -5.47 -13.17 13.97
C GLU A 145 -5.35 -11.70 13.53
N THR A 146 -4.17 -11.11 13.69
CA THR A 146 -3.92 -9.70 13.35
C THR A 146 -3.54 -9.52 11.87
N LEU A 147 -2.93 -10.54 11.25
CA LEU A 147 -2.42 -10.49 9.88
C LEU A 147 -3.46 -10.07 8.81
N PRO A 148 -4.74 -10.49 8.84
CA PRO A 148 -5.74 -10.03 7.88
C PRO A 148 -5.96 -8.52 7.92
N THR A 149 -5.96 -7.93 9.11
CA THR A 149 -6.11 -6.48 9.31
C THR A 149 -4.90 -5.73 8.77
N LEU A 150 -3.68 -6.20 9.06
CA LEU A 150 -2.45 -5.59 8.52
C LEU A 150 -2.42 -5.63 6.98
N LYS A 151 -2.82 -6.75 6.36
CA LYS A 151 -2.93 -6.85 4.89
C LYS A 151 -4.02 -5.93 4.33
N MET A 152 -5.12 -5.76 5.05
CA MET A 152 -6.18 -4.83 4.66
C MET A 152 -5.68 -3.38 4.70
N HIS A 153 -4.97 -2.98 5.75
CA HIS A 153 -4.33 -1.66 5.85
C HIS A 153 -3.26 -1.44 4.80
N GLN A 154 -2.38 -2.44 4.56
CA GLN A 154 -1.40 -2.40 3.47
C GLN A 154 -2.08 -2.13 2.11
N ASN A 155 -3.16 -2.85 1.81
CA ASN A 155 -3.90 -2.63 0.56
C ASN A 155 -4.56 -1.24 0.52
N MET A 156 -5.04 -0.72 1.64
CA MET A 156 -5.59 0.65 1.71
C MET A 156 -4.50 1.68 1.43
N ILE A 157 -3.33 1.57 2.04
CA ILE A 157 -2.27 2.55 1.85
C ILE A 157 -1.65 2.46 0.45
N GLU A 158 -1.54 1.27 -0.15
CA GLU A 158 -1.14 1.14 -1.55
C GLU A 158 -2.17 1.75 -2.50
N LYS A 159 -3.47 1.65 -2.18
CA LYS A 159 -4.52 2.34 -2.96
C LYS A 159 -4.45 3.84 -2.77
N ILE A 160 -4.17 4.35 -1.58
CA ILE A 160 -3.98 5.78 -1.33
C ILE A 160 -2.74 6.24 -2.09
N ALA A 161 -1.59 5.55 -1.98
CA ALA A 161 -0.37 5.88 -2.69
C ALA A 161 -0.55 5.84 -4.21
N GLY A 162 -1.24 4.81 -4.71
CA GLY A 162 -1.62 4.68 -6.11
C GLY A 162 -2.59 5.78 -6.53
N ALA A 163 -3.54 6.16 -5.68
CA ALA A 163 -4.44 7.28 -5.88
C ALA A 163 -3.76 8.64 -5.62
N SER A 164 -2.60 8.71 -4.97
CA SER A 164 -1.75 9.89 -4.77
C SER A 164 -0.76 10.07 -5.93
N ALA A 165 -0.33 8.96 -6.54
CA ALA A 165 0.39 8.89 -7.80
C ALA A 165 -0.55 9.01 -9.02
N SER A 166 -1.84 8.74 -8.82
CA SER A 166 -2.92 8.83 -9.81
C SER A 166 -4.00 9.83 -9.42
N THR A 167 -3.75 10.72 -8.43
CA THR A 167 -4.67 11.82 -8.17
C THR A 167 -4.42 12.84 -9.25
N PRO A 168 -5.49 13.34 -9.86
CA PRO A 168 -5.42 14.09 -11.10
C PRO A 168 -4.70 15.41 -10.82
N ALA A 169 -4.26 16.08 -11.90
CA ALA A 169 -4.11 17.52 -11.81
C ALA A 169 -5.32 18.06 -11.05
N VAL A 170 -5.03 18.70 -9.93
CA VAL A 170 -5.94 19.59 -9.24
C VAL A 170 -6.77 20.27 -10.32
N LYS A 171 -8.10 20.08 -10.29
CA LYS A 171 -8.97 21.21 -10.59
C LYS A 171 -8.64 22.24 -9.52
N SER A 172 -7.54 22.97 -9.73
CA SER A 172 -7.48 24.32 -9.25
C SER A 172 -8.60 24.98 -10.02
N ALA A 173 -9.69 25.30 -9.34
CA ALA A 173 -10.83 26.03 -9.90
C ALA A 173 -10.45 27.48 -10.30
N SER A 174 -9.18 27.70 -10.65
CA SER A 174 -8.54 28.99 -10.89
C SER A 174 -7.50 28.98 -12.02
N THR A 175 -7.24 27.85 -12.70
CA THR A 175 -6.43 27.85 -13.92
C THR A 175 -7.32 27.75 -15.15
N PRO A 176 -7.28 28.73 -16.08
CA PRO A 176 -7.98 28.65 -17.34
C PRO A 176 -7.63 27.36 -18.09
N LYS A 177 -8.61 26.74 -18.76
CA LYS A 177 -8.35 25.64 -19.68
C LYS A 177 -7.26 26.09 -20.67
N PRO A 178 -6.12 25.39 -20.79
CA PRO A 178 -5.07 25.77 -21.71
C PRO A 178 -5.59 25.74 -23.16
N PRO A 179 -4.98 26.46 -24.11
CA PRO A 179 -5.45 26.49 -25.50
C PRO A 179 -5.26 25.17 -26.25
N ALA A 180 -4.45 24.24 -25.70
CA ALA A 180 -4.16 22.93 -26.26
C ALA A 180 -3.95 21.88 -25.15
N PRO A 181 -4.10 20.57 -25.45
CA PRO A 181 -3.76 19.48 -24.56
C PRO A 181 -2.33 19.58 -24.05
N VAL A 182 -2.14 19.44 -22.74
CA VAL A 182 -0.80 19.50 -22.14
C VAL A 182 -0.15 18.09 -22.15
N PRO A 183 1.06 17.91 -22.71
CA PRO A 183 1.81 16.66 -22.57
C PRO A 183 2.11 16.33 -21.11
N GLY A 184 2.14 15.04 -20.76
CA GLY A 184 2.51 14.59 -19.43
C GLY A 184 2.23 13.11 -19.19
N ALA A 185 2.87 12.55 -18.16
CA ALA A 185 2.67 11.16 -17.77
C ALA A 185 1.22 10.94 -17.30
N ASN A 186 0.38 10.38 -18.18
CA ASN A 186 -1.04 10.17 -17.91
C ASN A 186 -1.32 8.75 -17.39
N SER A 187 -1.80 8.63 -16.16
CA SER A 187 -2.10 7.33 -15.53
C SER A 187 -3.56 6.88 -15.68
N PHE A 188 -4.38 7.58 -16.48
CA PHE A 188 -5.74 7.11 -16.73
C PHE A 188 -5.71 5.82 -17.54
N THR A 189 -6.51 4.85 -17.11
CA THR A 189 -6.90 3.71 -17.96
C THR A 189 -7.80 4.19 -19.10
N GLU A 190 -7.88 3.42 -20.19
CA GLU A 190 -8.76 3.74 -21.33
C GLU A 190 -10.22 3.95 -20.87
N ALA A 191 -10.71 3.12 -19.94
CA ALA A 191 -12.06 3.24 -19.39
C ALA A 191 -12.27 4.56 -18.61
N GLN A 192 -11.27 5.00 -17.85
CA GLN A 192 -11.31 6.28 -17.12
C GLN A 192 -11.23 7.48 -18.06
N ALA A 193 -10.46 7.37 -19.14
CA ALA A 193 -10.39 8.40 -20.19
C ALA A 193 -11.72 8.51 -20.93
N LYS A 194 -12.30 7.37 -21.34
CA LYS A 194 -13.61 7.29 -21.99
C LYS A 194 -14.70 7.93 -21.14
N LYS A 195 -14.79 7.56 -19.86
CA LYS A 195 -15.79 8.12 -18.96
C LYS A 195 -15.67 9.64 -18.83
N ARG A 196 -14.46 10.18 -18.72
CA ARG A 196 -14.24 11.65 -18.61
C ARG A 196 -14.67 12.39 -19.87
N ILE A 197 -14.37 11.85 -21.03
CA ILE A 197 -14.81 12.41 -22.32
C ILE A 197 -16.35 12.38 -22.40
N GLN A 198 -16.98 11.32 -21.92
CA GLN A 198 -18.44 11.23 -21.82
C GLN A 198 -19.04 12.26 -20.84
N ASP A 199 -18.45 12.38 -19.65
CA ASP A 199 -18.85 13.37 -18.63
C ASP A 199 -18.68 14.82 -19.16
N ALA A 200 -17.81 15.06 -20.16
CA ALA A 200 -17.63 16.34 -20.85
C ALA A 200 -18.64 16.60 -21.99
N GLY A 201 -19.66 15.74 -22.12
CA GLY A 201 -20.76 15.90 -23.06
C GLY A 201 -20.49 15.33 -24.46
N TYR A 202 -19.56 14.39 -24.60
CA TYR A 202 -19.33 13.66 -25.85
C TYR A 202 -19.95 12.25 -25.78
N ALA A 203 -20.52 11.78 -26.89
CA ALA A 203 -21.08 10.45 -27.05
C ALA A 203 -20.19 9.58 -27.97
N ASP A 204 -20.51 8.29 -28.11
CA ASP A 204 -19.88 7.37 -29.08
C ASP A 204 -18.34 7.34 -29.08
N VAL A 205 -17.75 7.49 -27.89
CA VAL A 205 -16.29 7.56 -27.74
C VAL A 205 -15.64 6.23 -28.16
N SER A 206 -14.75 6.30 -29.15
CA SER A 206 -14.11 5.17 -29.82
C SER A 206 -12.66 5.48 -30.22
N ALA A 207 -11.91 4.44 -30.58
CA ALA A 207 -10.50 4.54 -31.01
C ALA A 207 -9.62 5.32 -30.03
N LEU A 208 -9.86 5.16 -28.71
CA LEU A 208 -9.04 5.80 -27.69
C LEU A 208 -7.69 5.12 -27.60
N ALA A 209 -6.63 5.87 -27.83
CA ALA A 209 -5.25 5.44 -27.65
C ALA A 209 -4.45 6.57 -26.99
N LYS A 210 -3.45 6.19 -26.19
CA LYS A 210 -2.51 7.15 -25.59
C LYS A 210 -1.33 7.36 -26.53
N ASP A 211 -1.03 8.60 -26.86
CA ASP A 211 0.14 8.96 -27.69
C ASP A 211 1.44 9.00 -26.85
N GLU A 212 2.57 9.27 -27.53
CA GLU A 212 3.91 9.34 -26.91
C GLU A 212 4.02 10.50 -25.91
N GLN A 213 3.21 11.54 -26.07
CA GLN A 213 3.10 12.71 -25.19
C GLN A 213 2.23 12.42 -23.96
N GLY A 214 1.65 11.22 -23.88
CA GLY A 214 0.79 10.76 -22.82
C GLY A 214 -0.64 11.29 -22.91
N ILE A 215 -1.08 11.76 -24.06
CA ILE A 215 -2.40 12.32 -24.28
C ILE A 215 -3.30 11.23 -24.86
N TRP A 216 -4.47 11.03 -24.25
CA TRP A 216 -5.48 10.12 -24.79
C TRP A 216 -6.16 10.79 -25.99
N ARG A 217 -6.04 10.20 -27.18
CA ARG A 217 -6.70 10.67 -28.42
C ARG A 217 -7.69 9.64 -28.92
N GLY A 218 -8.81 10.10 -29.45
CA GLY A 218 -9.83 9.23 -30.04
C GLY A 218 -10.86 10.00 -30.84
N GLN A 219 -11.96 9.33 -31.16
CA GLN A 219 -13.10 9.90 -31.86
C GLN A 219 -14.32 9.89 -30.96
N ALA A 220 -15.17 10.92 -31.06
CA ALA A 220 -16.43 10.99 -30.34
C ALA A 220 -17.46 11.83 -31.11
N THR A 221 -18.71 11.77 -30.71
CA THR A 221 -19.81 12.58 -31.26
C THR A 221 -20.14 13.71 -30.28
N LYS A 222 -20.28 14.95 -30.76
CA LYS A 222 -20.88 16.05 -29.98
C LYS A 222 -21.90 16.77 -30.85
N ASP A 223 -23.09 17.00 -30.31
CA ASP A 223 -24.21 17.61 -31.03
C ASP A 223 -24.52 16.91 -32.37
N GLY A 224 -24.41 15.57 -32.40
CA GLY A 224 -24.65 14.75 -33.59
C GLY A 224 -23.55 14.77 -34.66
N LYS A 225 -22.42 15.46 -34.42
CA LYS A 225 -21.27 15.49 -35.33
C LYS A 225 -20.07 14.75 -34.76
N GLY A 226 -19.45 13.91 -35.59
CA GLY A 226 -18.18 13.26 -35.25
C GLY A 226 -17.04 14.28 -35.16
N THR A 227 -16.20 14.17 -34.12
CA THR A 227 -15.04 15.03 -33.89
C THR A 227 -13.92 14.25 -33.20
N SER A 228 -12.68 14.64 -33.48
CA SER A 228 -11.55 14.14 -32.71
C SER A 228 -11.57 14.72 -31.31
N VAL A 229 -11.20 13.91 -30.33
CA VAL A 229 -11.12 14.29 -28.93
C VAL A 229 -9.74 13.98 -28.38
N ALA A 230 -9.26 14.85 -27.51
CA ALA A 230 -8.05 14.65 -26.74
C ALA A 230 -8.32 14.86 -25.24
N LEU A 231 -7.69 14.05 -24.40
CA LEU A 231 -7.69 14.16 -22.94
C LEU A 231 -6.24 14.21 -22.45
N ASP A 232 -5.86 15.36 -21.89
CA ASP A 232 -4.51 15.56 -21.36
C ASP A 232 -4.31 14.88 -19.99
N TYR A 233 -3.07 14.90 -19.48
CA TYR A 233 -2.75 14.36 -18.15
C TYR A 233 -3.48 15.09 -17.02
N GLN A 234 -3.93 16.32 -17.29
CA GLN A 234 -4.65 17.15 -16.33
C GLN A 234 -6.15 16.86 -16.28
N GLY A 235 -6.66 16.02 -17.18
CA GLY A 235 -8.07 15.68 -17.25
C GLY A 235 -8.92 16.67 -18.07
N ASN A 236 -8.30 17.60 -18.81
CA ASN A 236 -9.00 18.52 -19.71
C ASN A 236 -9.34 17.82 -21.03
N VAL A 237 -10.59 17.98 -21.49
CA VAL A 237 -11.05 17.44 -22.77
C VAL A 237 -11.05 18.52 -23.86
N PHE A 238 -10.46 18.21 -25.01
CA PHE A 238 -10.33 19.08 -26.19
C PHE A 238 -11.01 18.46 -27.40
N ALA A 239 -11.47 19.29 -28.32
CA ALA A 239 -12.08 18.87 -29.59
C ALA A 239 -11.22 19.36 -30.77
N GLY A 240 -11.16 18.58 -31.84
CA GLY A 240 -10.63 19.02 -33.14
C GLY A 240 -9.11 19.13 -33.23
N GLN A 241 -8.34 18.46 -32.37
CA GLN A 241 -6.88 18.42 -32.46
C GLN A 241 -6.40 17.01 -32.78
N GLN A 242 -5.68 16.86 -33.90
CA GLN A 242 -4.90 15.66 -34.22
C GLN A 242 -3.51 15.79 -33.63
#